data_AF-A0A8T5N285-F1
#
_entry.id   AF-A0A8T5N285-F1
#
_cell.length_a   1.000
_cell.length_b   1.000
_cell.length_c   1.000
_cell.angle_alpha   90.00
_cell.angle_beta   90.00
_cell.angle_gamma   90.00
#
_symmetry.space_group_name_H-M   'P 1'
#
loop_
_entity.id
_entity.type
_entity.pdbx_description
1 polymer ?
#
loop_
_entity_poly.entity_id
_entity_poly.type
_entity_poly.pdbx_seq_one_letter_code
_entity_poly.pdbx_strand_id
1 'polypeptide(L)'
;MVENTLKYELPLTTSTGRARVKRRKNEFGEPLKIEDKLSKEDYIEWQISYFMPFDTLWDKFKSVKKNKQKKKLLIEDYFREFKPNELIQELINFFEETEEIQRRDFKSKLKEIFERHNQILIIKEHKANKTYVMYELADLFERAIQEKVISKKEIEELLKFNEEKIDVEIQYSVKRKSLNKKISEDFEYYEEYAPLFIKRMNDKFFTEIQIKHKQRAVGYQGMVYFCIWIKSLKDKENKPLIGRKAKSNEKIIINLSKEDLFNIAKTFMITSKDHEWDMKTILKGITS
;
A
#
# COMPACT_ATOMS: atom_id res chain seq x y z
N MET A 1 27.86 13.94 2.28
CA MET A 1 26.91 13.91 3.41
C MET A 1 26.23 12.57 3.39
N VAL A 2 26.15 11.85 4.51
CA VAL A 2 25.38 10.60 4.57
C VAL A 2 23.91 11.01 4.47
N GLU A 3 23.24 10.54 3.42
CA GLU A 3 21.80 10.78 3.23
C GLU A 3 21.05 10.17 4.42
N ASN A 4 20.24 10.98 5.11
CA ASN A 4 19.42 10.46 6.21
C ASN A 4 18.30 9.61 5.61
N THR A 5 18.14 8.37 6.06
CA THR A 5 17.16 7.43 5.51
C THR A 5 16.35 6.79 6.61
N LEU A 6 15.05 6.62 6.37
CA LEU A 6 14.15 5.85 7.23
C LEU A 6 14.38 4.35 6.99
N LYS A 7 14.78 3.64 8.04
CA LYS A 7 14.93 2.19 8.01
C LYS A 7 13.58 1.51 8.29
N TYR A 8 13.19 0.59 7.42
CA TYR A 8 11.93 -0.14 7.54
C TYR A 8 12.12 -1.64 7.26
N GLU A 9 11.44 -2.48 8.03
CA GLU A 9 11.46 -3.93 7.88
C GLU A 9 10.21 -4.37 7.10
N LEU A 10 10.39 -4.82 5.86
CA LEU A 10 9.30 -5.26 4.99
C LEU A 10 9.32 -6.79 4.89
N PRO A 11 8.17 -7.48 5.08
CA PRO A 11 8.07 -8.89 4.71
C PRO A 11 8.28 -9.05 3.19
N LEU A 12 9.17 -9.96 2.79
CA LEU A 12 9.47 -10.24 1.38
C LEU A 12 8.21 -10.68 0.61
N THR A 13 7.33 -11.40 1.31
CA THR A 13 5.96 -11.72 0.88
C THR A 13 5.02 -11.53 2.06
N THR A 14 3.81 -11.01 1.84
CA THR A 14 2.79 -10.96 2.90
C THR A 14 1.72 -12.02 2.69
N SER A 15 1.26 -12.63 3.79
CA SER A 15 0.09 -13.54 3.87
C SER A 15 -1.17 -12.90 3.26
N THR A 16 -1.29 -11.58 3.42
CA THR A 16 -2.39 -10.75 2.91
C THR A 16 -2.29 -10.48 1.39
N GLY A 17 -1.20 -10.87 0.74
CA GLY A 17 -0.97 -10.68 -0.69
C GLY A 17 -0.77 -9.23 -1.12
N ARG A 18 -0.41 -8.34 -0.18
CA ARG A 18 -0.16 -6.90 -0.43
C ARG A 18 1.24 -6.62 -0.95
N ALA A 19 2.20 -7.45 -0.55
CA ALA A 19 3.54 -7.45 -1.10
C ALA A 19 3.78 -8.83 -1.73
N ARG A 20 4.20 -8.85 -2.99
CA ARG A 20 4.44 -10.07 -3.77
C ARG A 20 5.76 -9.92 -4.53
N VAL A 21 6.48 -11.02 -4.69
CA VAL A 21 7.67 -11.02 -5.55
C VAL A 21 7.24 -11.32 -6.99
N LYS A 22 7.73 -10.51 -7.92
CA LYS A 22 7.51 -10.64 -9.36
C LYS A 22 8.81 -10.58 -10.13
N ARG A 23 8.85 -11.21 -11.30
CA ARG A 23 9.93 -11.11 -12.28
C ARG A 23 9.52 -10.15 -13.39
N ARG A 24 10.38 -9.17 -13.70
CA ARG A 24 10.13 -8.22 -14.79
C ARG A 24 10.49 -8.85 -16.14
N LYS A 25 9.54 -8.84 -17.07
CA LYS A 25 9.74 -9.25 -18.47
C LYS A 25 8.89 -8.37 -19.38
N ASN A 26 9.51 -7.72 -20.38
CA ASN A 26 8.82 -6.82 -21.32
C ASN A 26 7.93 -5.76 -20.63
N GLU A 27 8.42 -5.18 -19.53
CA GLU A 27 7.66 -4.24 -18.70
C GLU A 27 6.42 -4.81 -17.99
N PHE A 28 6.21 -6.12 -18.03
CA PHE A 28 5.23 -6.84 -17.23
C PHE A 28 5.88 -7.52 -16.02
N GLY A 29 5.13 -7.59 -14.92
CA GLY A 29 5.50 -8.35 -13.74
C GLY A 29 4.83 -9.72 -13.71
N GLU A 30 5.60 -10.77 -13.96
CA GLU A 30 5.15 -12.16 -13.84
C GLU A 30 5.30 -12.63 -12.39
N PRO A 31 4.26 -13.22 -11.75
CA PRO A 31 4.38 -13.78 -10.41
C PRO A 31 5.47 -14.86 -10.34
N LEU A 32 6.31 -14.81 -9.31
CA LEU A 32 7.29 -15.87 -9.04
C LEU A 32 6.68 -16.98 -8.19
N LYS A 33 7.14 -18.22 -8.43
CA LYS A 33 6.83 -19.34 -7.55
C LYS A 33 7.82 -19.36 -6.38
N ILE A 34 7.42 -19.96 -5.27
CA ILE A 34 8.21 -20.00 -4.02
C ILE A 34 9.53 -20.76 -4.25
N GLU A 35 9.50 -21.76 -5.12
CA GLU A 35 10.64 -22.61 -5.45
C GLU A 35 11.67 -21.94 -6.38
N ASP A 36 11.36 -20.80 -6.97
CA ASP A 36 12.25 -20.12 -7.91
C ASP A 36 13.41 -19.42 -7.18
N LYS A 37 14.58 -19.44 -7.82
CA LYS A 37 15.72 -18.64 -7.36
C LYS A 37 15.51 -17.18 -7.76
N LEU A 38 15.78 -16.29 -6.82
CA LEU A 38 15.74 -14.85 -7.03
C LEU A 38 16.88 -14.40 -7.96
N SER A 39 16.58 -13.42 -8.80
CA SER A 39 17.41 -12.86 -9.86
C SER A 39 17.46 -11.33 -9.79
N LYS A 40 18.25 -10.70 -10.68
CA LYS A 40 18.36 -9.23 -10.72
C LYS A 40 17.14 -8.56 -11.36
N GLU A 41 16.35 -9.33 -12.10
CA GLU A 41 15.10 -8.97 -12.78
C GLU A 41 13.89 -9.07 -11.85
N ASP A 42 14.08 -9.53 -10.60
CA ASP A 42 13.00 -9.69 -9.63
C ASP A 42 12.82 -8.43 -8.79
N TYR A 43 11.59 -8.17 -8.41
CA TYR A 43 11.20 -7.05 -7.56
C TYR A 43 10.05 -7.44 -6.63
N ILE A 44 9.95 -6.73 -5.51
CA ILE A 44 8.76 -6.76 -4.66
C ILE A 44 7.79 -5.73 -5.22
N GLU A 45 6.58 -6.16 -5.58
CA GLU A 45 5.45 -5.30 -5.85
C GLU A 45 4.64 -5.15 -4.57
N TRP A 46 4.67 -3.97 -3.96
CA TRP A 46 3.89 -3.63 -2.79
C TRP A 46 2.74 -2.70 -3.20
N GLN A 47 1.51 -3.20 -3.10
CA GLN A 47 0.30 -2.38 -3.19
C GLN A 47 0.15 -1.58 -1.89
N ILE A 48 1.02 -0.60 -1.72
CA ILE A 48 1.08 0.25 -0.54
C ILE A 48 -0.21 1.08 -0.42
N SER A 49 -0.65 1.30 0.81
CA SER A 49 -1.80 2.13 1.16
C SER A 49 -1.32 3.32 2.00
N TYR A 50 -2.19 4.30 2.21
CA TYR A 50 -1.92 5.45 3.09
C TYR A 50 -2.97 5.61 4.20
N PHE A 51 -4.05 4.83 4.17
CA PHE A 51 -5.01 4.70 5.26
C PHE A 51 -5.60 3.30 5.31
N MET A 52 -6.32 3.00 6.39
CA MET A 52 -7.17 1.83 6.50
C MET A 52 -8.59 2.22 6.91
N PRO A 53 -9.63 1.89 6.10
CA PRO A 53 -11.01 2.13 6.49
C PRO A 53 -11.41 1.21 7.65
N PHE A 54 -12.15 1.72 8.63
CA PHE A 54 -12.73 0.87 9.69
C PHE A 54 -13.68 -0.18 9.13
N ASP A 55 -14.32 0.12 7.99
CA ASP A 55 -15.12 -0.85 7.25
C ASP A 55 -14.31 -2.06 6.77
N THR A 56 -13.06 -1.86 6.39
CA THR A 56 -12.18 -2.96 5.98
C THR A 56 -11.81 -3.82 7.18
N LEU A 57 -11.49 -3.21 8.32
CA LEU A 57 -11.25 -3.94 9.57
C LEU A 57 -12.47 -4.76 10.00
N TRP A 58 -13.66 -4.18 9.92
CA TRP A 58 -14.93 -4.87 10.18
C TRP A 58 -15.13 -6.08 9.27
N ASP A 59 -14.98 -5.90 7.96
CA ASP A 59 -15.16 -6.98 7.00
C ASP A 59 -14.15 -8.12 7.23
N LYS A 60 -12.90 -7.78 7.56
CA LYS A 60 -11.85 -8.76 7.91
C LYS A 60 -12.13 -9.47 9.22
N PHE A 61 -12.52 -8.72 10.27
CA PHE A 61 -12.92 -9.28 11.56
C PHE A 61 -14.04 -10.31 11.40
N LYS A 62 -15.08 -10.01 10.61
CA LYS A 62 -16.15 -10.96 10.32
C LYS A 62 -15.67 -12.20 9.57
N SER A 63 -14.69 -12.05 8.67
CA SER A 63 -14.20 -13.15 7.84
C SER A 63 -13.42 -14.23 8.63
N VAL A 64 -12.82 -13.87 9.77
CA VAL A 64 -11.98 -14.79 10.56
C VAL A 64 -12.76 -15.63 11.58
N LYS A 65 -14.10 -15.48 11.66
CA LYS A 65 -15.01 -16.21 12.57
C LYS A 65 -14.52 -16.15 14.05
N LYS A 66 -14.96 -17.08 14.91
CA LYS A 66 -14.57 -17.16 16.34
C LYS A 66 -13.13 -17.67 16.59
N ASN A 67 -12.26 -17.73 15.58
CA ASN A 67 -10.90 -18.23 15.76
C ASN A 67 -9.97 -17.13 16.30
N LYS A 68 -9.65 -17.21 17.60
CA LYS A 68 -8.76 -16.24 18.30
C LYS A 68 -7.40 -16.10 17.62
N GLN A 69 -6.75 -17.22 17.29
CA GLN A 69 -5.44 -17.20 16.62
C GLN A 69 -5.47 -16.44 15.29
N LYS A 70 -6.51 -16.61 14.47
CA LYS A 70 -6.67 -15.90 13.20
C LYS A 70 -6.95 -14.40 13.41
N LYS A 71 -7.68 -14.03 14.46
CA LYS A 71 -7.94 -12.64 14.84
C LYS A 71 -6.65 -11.93 15.29
N LYS A 72 -5.83 -12.59 16.10
CA LYS A 72 -4.51 -12.10 16.47
C LYS A 72 -3.62 -11.90 15.25
N LEU A 73 -3.46 -12.93 14.41
CA LEU A 73 -2.64 -12.85 13.19
C LEU A 73 -3.12 -11.74 12.25
N LEU A 74 -4.43 -11.51 12.15
CA LEU A 74 -4.98 -10.41 11.36
C LEU A 74 -4.46 -9.04 11.84
N ILE A 75 -4.53 -8.75 13.15
CA ILE A 75 -4.04 -7.48 13.69
C ILE A 75 -2.53 -7.33 13.53
N GLU A 76 -1.79 -8.40 13.82
CA GLU A 76 -0.33 -8.41 13.67
C GLU A 76 0.09 -8.18 12.21
N ASP A 77 -0.55 -8.85 11.24
CA ASP A 77 -0.25 -8.71 9.81
C ASP A 77 -0.47 -7.28 9.30
N TYR A 78 -1.43 -6.56 9.87
CA TYR A 78 -1.73 -5.18 9.48
C TYR A 78 -0.88 -4.17 10.25
N PHE A 79 -0.82 -4.24 11.58
CA PHE A 79 -0.35 -3.11 12.37
C PHE A 79 1.04 -3.29 12.99
N ARG A 80 1.57 -4.52 13.07
CA ARG A 80 2.83 -4.81 13.79
C ARG A 80 3.99 -3.92 13.37
N GLU A 81 4.11 -3.63 12.08
CA GLU A 81 5.26 -2.89 11.54
C GLU A 81 5.07 -1.36 11.54
N PHE A 82 3.86 -0.88 11.89
CA PHE A 82 3.48 0.54 11.75
C PHE A 82 3.01 1.19 13.03
N LYS A 83 2.50 0.42 14.00
CA LYS A 83 1.80 0.94 15.17
C LYS A 83 2.54 0.60 16.48
N PRO A 84 2.34 1.39 17.55
CA PRO A 84 2.89 1.07 18.86
C PRO A 84 2.42 -0.30 19.38
N ASN A 85 3.31 -1.01 20.09
CA ASN A 85 3.00 -2.35 20.63
C ASN A 85 1.80 -2.34 21.59
N GLU A 86 1.63 -1.29 22.39
CA GLU A 86 0.50 -1.16 23.32
C GLU A 86 -0.84 -1.10 22.58
N LEU A 87 -0.92 -0.31 21.51
CA LEU A 87 -2.09 -0.24 20.64
C LEU A 87 -2.36 -1.59 19.97
N ILE A 88 -1.33 -2.26 19.47
CA ILE A 88 -1.46 -3.59 18.85
C ILE A 88 -2.03 -4.59 19.85
N GLN A 89 -1.54 -4.60 21.08
CA GLN A 89 -2.02 -5.53 22.11
C GLN A 89 -3.47 -5.25 22.50
N GLU A 90 -3.87 -3.98 22.62
CA GLU A 90 -5.27 -3.63 22.90
C GLU A 90 -6.20 -4.02 21.75
N LEU A 91 -5.79 -3.80 20.50
CA LEU A 91 -6.55 -4.26 19.32
C LEU A 91 -6.66 -5.78 19.27
N ILE A 92 -5.60 -6.52 19.62
CA ILE A 92 -5.64 -7.98 19.70
C ILE A 92 -6.66 -8.41 20.76
N ASN A 93 -6.58 -7.87 21.97
CA ASN A 93 -7.49 -8.21 23.06
C ASN A 93 -8.94 -7.93 22.66
N PHE A 94 -9.21 -6.73 22.13
CA PHE A 94 -10.53 -6.37 21.61
C PHE A 94 -11.03 -7.37 20.57
N PHE A 95 -10.20 -7.74 19.59
CA PHE A 95 -10.62 -8.69 18.55
C PHE A 95 -10.85 -10.10 19.10
N GLU A 96 -9.98 -10.60 19.97
CA GLU A 96 -10.06 -11.96 20.54
C GLU A 96 -11.25 -12.14 21.48
N GLU A 97 -11.57 -11.12 22.29
CA GLU A 97 -12.66 -11.13 23.27
C GLU A 97 -14.02 -10.85 22.64
N THR A 98 -14.07 -10.14 21.50
CA THR A 98 -15.33 -9.81 20.84
C THR A 98 -15.89 -11.00 20.06
N GLU A 99 -16.97 -11.61 20.53
CA GLU A 99 -17.69 -12.68 19.82
C GLU A 99 -18.77 -12.16 18.87
N GLU A 100 -19.75 -11.45 19.42
CA GLU A 100 -20.85 -10.83 18.68
C GLU A 100 -20.91 -9.34 19.02
N ILE A 101 -20.91 -8.51 17.99
CA ILE A 101 -20.96 -7.05 18.13
C ILE A 101 -21.63 -6.48 16.89
N GLN A 102 -22.42 -5.41 17.05
CA GLN A 102 -22.95 -4.72 15.89
C GLN A 102 -21.84 -3.91 15.20
N ARG A 103 -21.95 -3.75 13.87
CA ARG A 103 -20.96 -2.99 13.08
C ARG A 103 -20.72 -1.58 13.64
N ARG A 104 -21.78 -0.94 14.13
CA ARG A 104 -21.71 0.41 14.72
C ARG A 104 -20.85 0.42 15.98
N ASP A 105 -21.14 -0.49 16.91
CA ASP A 105 -20.43 -0.57 18.20
C ASP A 105 -18.98 -0.99 18.01
N PHE A 106 -18.70 -1.90 17.07
CA PHE A 106 -17.34 -2.28 16.70
C PHE A 106 -16.53 -1.08 16.23
N LYS A 107 -17.09 -0.25 15.35
CA LYS A 107 -16.43 0.97 14.87
C LYS A 107 -16.25 2.00 15.98
N SER A 108 -17.22 2.13 16.89
CA SER A 108 -17.12 3.03 18.05
C SER A 108 -15.96 2.59 18.95
N LYS A 109 -15.86 1.29 19.25
CA LYS A 109 -14.75 0.74 20.04
C LYS A 109 -13.40 0.89 19.36
N LEU A 110 -13.31 0.65 18.06
CA LEU A 110 -12.09 0.96 17.30
C LEU A 110 -11.71 2.42 17.43
N LYS A 111 -12.67 3.34 17.29
CA LYS A 111 -12.44 4.78 17.42
C LYS A 111 -11.85 5.11 18.80
N GLU A 112 -12.50 4.64 19.86
CA GLU A 112 -12.06 4.84 21.25
C GLU A 112 -10.63 4.31 21.49
N ILE A 113 -10.30 3.12 20.97
CA ILE A 113 -8.96 2.52 21.10
C ILE A 113 -7.93 3.39 20.37
N PHE A 114 -8.16 3.73 19.11
CA PHE A 114 -7.20 4.53 18.33
C PHE A 114 -7.00 5.93 18.92
N GLU A 115 -8.06 6.60 19.38
CA GLU A 115 -7.96 7.92 20.02
C GLU A 115 -7.18 7.86 21.33
N ARG A 116 -7.38 6.83 22.16
CA ARG A 116 -6.63 6.65 23.41
C ARG A 116 -5.12 6.50 23.18
N HIS A 117 -4.73 5.90 22.06
CA HIS A 117 -3.34 5.73 21.63
C HIS A 117 -2.83 6.88 20.75
N ASN A 118 -3.48 8.05 20.81
CA ASN A 118 -3.13 9.27 20.08
C ASN A 118 -2.97 9.05 18.57
N GLN A 119 -3.72 8.11 17.99
CA GLN A 119 -3.66 7.86 16.56
C GLN A 119 -4.56 8.84 15.81
N ILE A 120 -4.05 9.38 14.72
CA ILE A 120 -4.81 10.29 13.87
C ILE A 120 -5.87 9.50 13.10
N LEU A 121 -7.12 9.94 13.26
CA LEU A 121 -8.28 9.44 12.53
C LEU A 121 -8.69 10.43 11.45
N ILE A 122 -9.00 9.90 10.27
CA ILE A 122 -9.47 10.68 9.12
C ILE A 122 -10.96 10.41 8.96
N ILE A 123 -11.75 11.47 8.96
CA ILE A 123 -13.20 11.40 8.71
C ILE A 123 -13.47 11.98 7.34
N LYS A 124 -14.00 11.16 6.42
CA LYS A 124 -14.39 11.62 5.09
C LYS A 124 -15.88 11.92 5.04
N GLU A 125 -16.22 13.18 5.24
CA GLU A 125 -17.61 13.67 5.24
C GLU A 125 -18.31 13.33 3.91
N HIS A 126 -17.64 13.59 2.80
CA HIS A 126 -18.12 13.29 1.44
C HIS A 126 -18.30 11.79 1.13
N LYS A 127 -17.88 10.88 2.04
CA LYS A 127 -18.15 9.42 1.95
C LYS A 127 -19.01 8.95 3.12
N ALA A 128 -20.04 9.72 3.49
CA ALA A 128 -20.98 9.40 4.57
C ALA A 128 -20.28 9.22 5.93
N ASN A 129 -19.38 10.14 6.27
CA ASN A 129 -18.63 10.17 7.53
C ASN A 129 -17.86 8.87 7.82
N LYS A 130 -17.35 8.20 6.78
CA LYS A 130 -16.49 7.03 6.97
C LYS A 130 -15.21 7.42 7.69
N THR A 131 -14.85 6.60 8.69
CA THR A 131 -13.63 6.75 9.49
C THR A 131 -12.53 5.84 8.97
N TYR A 132 -11.33 6.40 8.93
CA TYR A 132 -10.11 5.73 8.52
C TYR A 132 -9.02 6.02 9.55
N VAL A 133 -8.08 5.10 9.71
CA VAL A 133 -6.83 5.32 10.47
C VAL A 133 -5.68 5.45 9.50
N MET A 134 -4.66 6.25 9.85
CA MET A 134 -3.39 6.27 9.12
C MET A 134 -2.80 4.87 9.02
N TYR A 135 -2.23 4.57 7.85
CA TYR A 135 -1.75 3.24 7.54
C TYR A 135 -0.61 3.27 6.52
N GLU A 136 0.38 2.40 6.69
CA GLU A 136 1.49 2.19 5.73
C GLU A 136 2.24 3.47 5.38
N LEU A 137 2.00 4.07 4.19
CA LEU A 137 2.71 5.26 3.76
C LEU A 137 2.54 6.43 4.74
N ALA A 138 1.35 6.61 5.31
CA ALA A 138 1.11 7.67 6.27
C ALA A 138 1.94 7.49 7.55
N ASP A 139 2.05 6.25 8.04
CA ASP A 139 2.88 5.92 9.21
C ASP A 139 4.37 6.08 8.90
N LEU A 140 4.80 5.77 7.67
CA LEU A 140 6.17 6.01 7.22
C LEU A 140 6.51 7.51 7.21
N PHE A 141 5.58 8.37 6.78
CA PHE A 141 5.78 9.82 6.83
C PHE A 141 5.86 10.35 8.26
N GLU A 142 4.96 9.92 9.14
CA GLU A 142 5.00 10.30 10.56
C GLU A 142 6.33 9.91 11.20
N ARG A 143 6.77 8.66 10.99
CA ARG A 143 8.08 8.19 11.47
C ARG A 143 9.24 8.97 10.86
N ALA A 144 9.21 9.27 9.57
CA ALA A 144 10.26 10.03 8.90
C ALA A 144 10.40 11.46 9.49
N ILE A 145 9.30 12.07 9.95
CA ILE A 145 9.34 13.36 10.65
C ILE A 145 9.95 13.20 12.04
N GLN A 146 9.50 12.20 12.81
CA GLN A 146 10.02 11.90 14.15
C GLN A 146 11.54 11.60 14.13
N GLU A 147 11.99 10.83 13.13
CA GLU A 147 13.39 10.46 12.92
C GLU A 147 14.21 11.53 12.17
N LYS A 148 13.62 12.72 11.91
CA LYS A 148 14.26 13.87 11.22
C LYS A 148 14.82 13.54 9.83
N VAL A 149 14.24 12.55 9.15
CA VAL A 149 14.49 12.25 7.73
C VAL A 149 13.78 13.28 6.85
N ILE A 150 12.63 13.78 7.30
CA ILE A 150 11.84 14.81 6.62
C ILE A 150 11.50 15.91 7.64
N SER A 151 11.64 17.17 7.24
CA SER A 151 11.19 18.32 8.02
C SER A 151 9.76 18.73 7.68
N LYS A 152 9.07 19.41 8.62
CA LYS A 152 7.72 19.95 8.38
C LYS A 152 7.68 20.89 7.16
N LYS A 153 8.72 21.72 6.96
CA LYS A 153 8.84 22.61 5.80
C LYS A 153 8.88 21.86 4.47
N GLU A 154 9.59 20.72 4.41
CA GLU A 154 9.62 19.91 3.19
C GLU A 154 8.26 19.28 2.89
N ILE A 155 7.46 18.95 3.92
CA ILE A 155 6.07 18.52 3.71
C ILE A 155 5.22 19.67 3.15
N GLU A 156 5.37 20.90 3.66
CA GLU A 156 4.68 22.07 3.11
C GLU A 156 5.02 22.31 1.63
N GLU A 157 6.26 22.05 1.22
CA GLU A 157 6.68 22.08 -0.18
C GLU A 157 6.02 20.94 -0.99
N LEU A 158 5.97 19.72 -0.45
CA LEU A 158 5.28 18.60 -1.09
C LEU A 158 3.77 18.86 -1.28
N LEU A 159 3.12 19.58 -0.35
CA LEU A 159 1.70 19.92 -0.44
C LEU A 159 1.37 20.82 -1.66
N LYS A 160 2.35 21.53 -2.21
CA LYS A 160 2.21 22.34 -3.43
C LYS A 160 2.29 21.51 -4.71
N PHE A 161 2.55 20.21 -4.62
CA PHE A 161 2.62 19.36 -5.81
C PHE A 161 1.24 19.22 -6.50
N ASN A 162 1.28 18.92 -7.80
CA ASN A 162 0.15 18.75 -8.72
C ASN A 162 -0.67 20.03 -9.00
N GLU A 163 -0.02 21.20 -9.09
CA GLU A 163 -0.68 22.45 -9.53
C GLU A 163 -1.32 22.33 -10.92
N GLU A 164 -0.74 21.50 -11.79
CA GLU A 164 -1.25 21.16 -13.13
C GLU A 164 -2.55 20.33 -13.10
N LYS A 165 -2.97 19.84 -11.92
CA LYS A 165 -4.18 19.03 -11.71
C LYS A 165 -4.22 17.77 -12.60
N ILE A 166 -3.10 17.06 -12.67
CA ILE A 166 -3.03 15.76 -13.34
C ILE A 166 -3.93 14.78 -12.59
N ASP A 167 -4.78 14.08 -13.33
CA ASP A 167 -5.65 13.02 -12.83
C ASP A 167 -5.64 11.87 -13.84
N VAL A 168 -4.86 10.83 -13.53
CA VAL A 168 -4.66 9.68 -14.43
C VAL A 168 -5.96 8.89 -14.63
N GLU A 169 -6.79 8.75 -13.60
CA GLU A 169 -8.08 8.03 -13.69
C GLU A 169 -9.08 8.71 -14.65
N ILE A 170 -9.08 10.04 -14.72
CA ILE A 170 -9.97 10.78 -15.62
C ILE A 170 -9.37 10.90 -17.02
N GLN A 171 -8.05 11.10 -17.13
CA GLN A 171 -7.38 11.37 -18.40
C GLN A 171 -7.18 10.11 -19.24
N TYR A 172 -7.12 8.92 -18.61
CA TYR A 172 -6.82 7.68 -19.29
C TYR A 172 -7.83 6.59 -18.98
N SER A 173 -8.16 5.78 -19.98
CA SER A 173 -9.14 4.70 -19.86
C SER A 173 -8.67 3.44 -20.59
N VAL A 174 -9.26 2.30 -20.19
CA VAL A 174 -9.07 1.03 -20.89
C VAL A 174 -9.76 1.13 -22.26
N LYS A 175 -9.03 0.79 -23.31
CA LYS A 175 -9.51 0.83 -24.70
C LYS A 175 -9.66 -0.59 -25.23
N ARG A 176 -10.73 -0.83 -25.98
CA ARG A 176 -10.94 -2.10 -26.70
C ARG A 176 -10.90 -1.85 -28.19
N LYS A 177 -10.19 -2.70 -28.91
CA LYS A 177 -10.08 -2.65 -30.37
C LYS A 177 -10.63 -3.95 -30.95
N SER A 178 -11.64 -3.84 -31.81
CA SER A 178 -12.05 -4.97 -32.65
C SER A 178 -10.95 -5.23 -33.67
N LEU A 179 -10.60 -6.50 -33.85
CA LEU A 179 -9.72 -6.91 -34.94
C LEU A 179 -10.47 -7.43 -36.15
N ASN A 180 -11.82 -7.42 -36.12
CA ASN A 180 -12.69 -7.96 -37.17
C ASN A 180 -12.29 -9.39 -37.59
N LYS A 181 -11.75 -10.15 -36.64
CA LYS A 181 -11.36 -11.55 -36.78
C LYS A 181 -12.29 -12.39 -35.93
N LYS A 182 -12.70 -13.52 -36.49
CA LYS A 182 -13.39 -14.57 -35.75
C LYS A 182 -12.38 -15.67 -35.41
N ILE A 183 -12.35 -16.11 -34.16
CA ILE A 183 -11.53 -17.28 -33.75
C ILE A 183 -12.28 -18.58 -34.08
N SER A 184 -13.61 -18.54 -34.08
CA SER A 184 -14.50 -19.57 -34.62
C SER A 184 -15.82 -18.90 -35.05
N GLU A 185 -16.75 -19.66 -35.64
CA GLU A 185 -17.99 -19.12 -36.24
C GLU A 185 -18.73 -18.12 -35.34
N ASP A 186 -18.74 -18.36 -34.02
CA ASP A 186 -19.48 -17.58 -33.03
C ASP A 186 -18.61 -16.77 -32.05
N PHE A 187 -17.29 -16.71 -32.25
CA PHE A 187 -16.38 -16.01 -31.33
C PHE A 187 -15.62 -14.88 -32.02
N GLU A 188 -16.01 -13.65 -31.70
CA GLU A 188 -15.34 -12.43 -32.15
C GLU A 188 -14.09 -12.12 -31.31
N TYR A 189 -13.03 -11.70 -32.00
CA TYR A 189 -11.76 -11.38 -31.36
C TYR A 189 -11.59 -9.87 -31.14
N TYR A 190 -11.33 -9.53 -29.87
CA TYR A 190 -11.01 -8.18 -29.42
C TYR A 190 -9.70 -8.16 -28.65
N GLU A 191 -8.94 -7.07 -28.80
CA GLU A 191 -7.83 -6.74 -27.93
C GLU A 191 -8.24 -5.64 -26.94
N GLU A 192 -7.82 -5.79 -25.70
CA GLU A 192 -8.04 -4.82 -24.63
C GLU A 192 -6.70 -4.26 -24.14
N TYR A 193 -6.62 -2.93 -24.08
CA TYR A 193 -5.42 -2.18 -23.76
C TYR A 193 -5.67 -1.37 -22.49
N ALA A 194 -4.96 -1.71 -21.41
CA ALA A 194 -5.00 -0.98 -20.14
C ALA A 194 -3.78 -0.06 -20.00
N PRO A 195 -3.97 1.24 -19.67
CA PRO A 195 -2.86 2.14 -19.39
C PRO A 195 -2.02 1.69 -18.18
N LEU A 196 -0.69 1.77 -18.33
CA LEU A 196 0.30 1.54 -17.29
C LEU A 196 1.26 2.73 -17.25
N PHE A 197 1.45 3.30 -16.08
CA PHE A 197 2.39 4.40 -15.86
C PHE A 197 3.48 3.92 -14.92
N ILE A 198 4.75 4.13 -15.30
CA ILE A 198 5.90 3.72 -14.50
C ILE A 198 6.76 4.94 -14.24
N LYS A 199 7.00 5.26 -12.97
CA LYS A 199 8.00 6.24 -12.56
C LYS A 199 9.22 5.52 -12.02
N ARG A 200 10.29 5.49 -12.79
CA ARG A 200 11.60 5.00 -12.31
C ARG A 200 12.19 6.07 -11.39
N MET A 201 12.27 5.76 -10.10
CA MET A 201 12.70 6.73 -9.09
C MET A 201 14.22 6.75 -8.99
N ASN A 202 14.83 5.58 -8.87
CA ASN A 202 16.27 5.37 -8.83
C ASN A 202 16.61 3.91 -9.22
N ASP A 203 17.83 3.46 -8.96
CA ASP A 203 18.30 2.11 -9.26
C ASP A 203 17.68 1.02 -8.38
N LYS A 204 17.04 1.41 -7.26
CA LYS A 204 16.42 0.52 -6.27
C LYS A 204 14.91 0.46 -6.41
N PHE A 205 14.27 1.58 -6.77
CA PHE A 205 12.83 1.73 -6.66
C PHE A 205 12.16 2.31 -7.91
N PHE A 206 10.90 1.93 -8.09
CA PHE A 206 9.99 2.54 -9.03
C PHE A 206 8.56 2.48 -8.50
N THR A 207 7.67 3.33 -9.01
CA THR A 207 6.24 3.23 -8.75
C THR A 207 5.47 2.95 -10.03
N GLU A 208 4.31 2.30 -9.88
CA GLU A 208 3.39 2.06 -10.97
C GLU A 208 1.99 2.55 -10.65
N ILE A 209 1.29 3.03 -11.67
CA ILE A 209 -0.16 3.22 -11.65
C ILE A 209 -0.75 2.28 -12.70
N GLN A 210 -1.59 1.34 -12.25
CA GLN A 210 -2.30 0.41 -13.12
C GLN A 210 -3.80 0.71 -13.08
N ILE A 211 -4.39 1.02 -14.24
CA ILE A 211 -5.84 1.21 -14.36
C ILE A 211 -6.53 -0.17 -14.38
N LYS A 212 -7.37 -0.45 -13.39
CA LYS A 212 -8.10 -1.72 -13.25
C LYS A 212 -9.57 -1.50 -12.95
N HIS A 213 -10.41 -2.48 -13.27
CA HIS A 213 -11.82 -2.45 -12.87
C HIS A 213 -11.97 -2.37 -11.35
N LYS A 214 -12.94 -1.57 -10.90
CA LYS A 214 -13.40 -1.56 -9.51
C LYS A 214 -14.09 -2.90 -9.22
N GLN A 215 -13.64 -3.62 -8.18
CA GLN A 215 -14.20 -4.95 -7.86
C GLN A 215 -15.64 -4.92 -7.34
N ARG A 216 -16.07 -3.81 -6.73
CA ARG A 216 -17.39 -3.67 -6.07
C ARG A 216 -18.11 -2.36 -6.44
N ALA A 217 -17.70 -1.73 -7.52
CA ALA A 217 -18.29 -0.48 -8.01
C ALA A 217 -18.14 -0.38 -9.53
N VAL A 218 -18.91 0.51 -10.15
CA VAL A 218 -18.81 0.77 -11.59
C VAL A 218 -17.55 1.59 -11.89
N GLY A 219 -16.90 1.28 -13.01
CA GLY A 219 -15.77 2.02 -13.55
C GLY A 219 -14.40 1.44 -13.21
N TYR A 220 -13.37 2.23 -13.48
CA TYR A 220 -11.98 1.89 -13.24
C TYR A 220 -11.43 2.64 -12.02
N GLN A 221 -10.31 2.15 -11.49
CA GLN A 221 -9.51 2.76 -10.43
C GLN A 221 -8.03 2.62 -10.78
N GLY A 222 -7.23 3.63 -10.46
CA GLY A 222 -5.79 3.58 -10.51
C GLY A 222 -5.25 2.91 -9.26
N MET A 223 -4.65 1.73 -9.42
CA MET A 223 -3.94 1.07 -8.33
C MET A 223 -2.48 1.50 -8.33
N VAL A 224 -2.02 2.06 -7.21
CA VAL A 224 -0.63 2.44 -7.01
C VAL A 224 0.15 1.27 -6.43
N TYR A 225 1.32 1.01 -7.01
CA TYR A 225 2.27 0.02 -6.52
C TYR A 225 3.63 0.68 -6.28
N PHE A 226 4.20 0.43 -5.12
CA PHE A 226 5.60 0.73 -4.82
C PHE A 226 6.44 -0.52 -5.07
N CYS A 227 7.42 -0.42 -5.95
CA CYS A 227 8.19 -1.55 -6.44
C CYS A 227 9.67 -1.45 -6.06
N ILE A 228 10.22 -2.55 -5.55
CA ILE A 228 11.56 -2.59 -4.96
C ILE A 228 12.38 -3.70 -5.61
N TRP A 229 13.47 -3.35 -6.29
CA TRP A 229 14.32 -4.34 -6.96
C TRP A 229 15.03 -5.25 -5.96
N ILE A 230 14.94 -6.56 -6.14
CA ILE A 230 15.60 -7.57 -5.29
C ILE A 230 17.12 -7.38 -5.30
N LYS A 231 17.72 -6.92 -6.40
CA LYS A 231 19.16 -6.62 -6.48
C LYS A 231 19.63 -5.56 -5.48
N SER A 232 18.73 -4.69 -5.01
CA SER A 232 19.02 -3.64 -4.04
C SER A 232 18.91 -4.11 -2.59
N LEU A 233 18.40 -5.33 -2.38
CA LEU A 233 17.99 -5.83 -1.08
C LEU A 233 18.99 -6.85 -0.53
N LYS A 234 19.06 -6.88 0.79
CA LYS A 234 19.81 -7.84 1.57
C LYS A 234 18.94 -8.36 2.71
N ASP A 235 19.25 -9.55 3.18
CA ASP A 235 18.60 -10.09 4.37
C ASP A 235 19.15 -9.44 5.66
N LYS A 236 18.61 -9.85 6.81
CA LYS A 236 19.01 -9.35 8.13
C LYS A 236 20.48 -9.63 8.46
N GLU A 237 21.10 -10.62 7.83
CA GLU A 237 22.51 -10.97 7.97
C GLU A 237 23.39 -10.25 6.92
N ASN A 238 22.83 -9.26 6.21
CA ASN A 238 23.50 -8.48 5.16
C ASN A 238 23.95 -9.33 3.96
N LYS A 239 23.32 -10.50 3.73
CA LYS A 239 23.61 -11.37 2.58
C LYS A 239 22.70 -11.03 1.40
N PRO A 240 23.20 -11.15 0.15
CA PRO A 240 22.40 -10.91 -1.04
C PRO A 240 21.27 -11.93 -1.16
N LEU A 241 20.14 -11.49 -1.72
CA LEU A 241 18.99 -12.36 -1.99
C LEU A 241 19.14 -13.13 -3.32
N ILE A 242 19.90 -12.60 -4.27
CA ILE A 242 20.09 -13.18 -5.61
C ILE A 242 20.75 -14.56 -5.50
N GLY A 243 20.23 -15.51 -6.29
CA GLY A 243 20.78 -16.86 -6.44
C GLY A 243 20.22 -17.89 -5.46
N ARG A 244 19.41 -17.46 -4.49
CA ARG A 244 18.72 -18.35 -3.54
C ARG A 244 17.21 -18.20 -3.59
N LYS A 245 16.51 -19.12 -2.93
CA LYS A 245 15.07 -19.06 -2.71
C LYS A 245 14.74 -18.13 -1.54
N ALA A 246 13.55 -17.55 -1.55
CA ALA A 246 13.00 -16.83 -0.41
C ALA A 246 12.75 -17.80 0.75
N LYS A 247 13.11 -17.41 1.98
CA LYS A 247 12.75 -18.18 3.17
C LYS A 247 11.29 -17.86 3.58
N SER A 248 10.63 -18.80 4.25
CA SER A 248 9.29 -18.56 4.80
C SER A 248 9.33 -17.42 5.80
N ASN A 249 8.38 -16.48 5.70
CA ASN A 249 8.29 -15.27 6.52
C ASN A 249 9.57 -14.42 6.55
N GLU A 250 10.38 -14.51 5.49
CA GLU A 250 11.59 -13.71 5.36
C GLU A 250 11.25 -12.22 5.35
N LYS A 251 12.00 -11.47 6.15
CA LYS A 251 11.88 -10.02 6.22
C LYS A 251 13.18 -9.38 5.74
N ILE A 252 13.02 -8.30 4.99
CA ILE A 252 14.11 -7.53 4.40
C ILE A 252 14.15 -6.14 5.02
N ILE A 253 15.31 -5.50 4.95
CA ILE A 253 15.47 -4.13 5.40
C ILE A 253 15.51 -3.24 4.17
N ILE A 254 14.67 -2.21 4.16
CA ILE A 254 14.70 -1.13 3.17
C ILE A 254 15.11 0.18 3.85
N ASN A 255 15.84 1.01 3.12
CA ASN A 255 16.20 2.36 3.55
C ASN A 255 15.54 3.33 2.58
N LEU A 256 14.62 4.15 3.07
CA LEU A 256 13.86 5.11 2.29
C LEU A 256 14.39 6.52 2.55
N SER A 257 14.83 7.20 1.51
CA SER A 257 15.14 8.63 1.58
C SER A 257 13.87 9.48 1.63
N LYS A 258 14.03 10.78 1.89
CA LYS A 258 12.97 11.78 1.67
C LYS A 258 12.42 11.71 0.24
N GLU A 259 13.30 11.65 -0.77
CA GLU A 259 12.87 11.63 -2.16
C GLU A 259 12.05 10.38 -2.48
N ASP A 260 12.38 9.24 -1.88
CA ASP A 260 11.63 8.00 -2.08
C ASP A 260 10.19 8.14 -1.59
N LEU A 261 10.00 8.59 -0.34
CA LEU A 261 8.69 8.82 0.24
C LEU A 261 7.89 9.87 -0.55
N PHE A 262 8.54 10.95 -0.99
CA PHE A 262 7.91 12.00 -1.79
C PHE A 262 7.47 11.47 -3.15
N ASN A 263 8.28 10.64 -3.80
CA ASN A 263 7.92 10.05 -5.09
C ASN A 263 6.71 9.11 -4.98
N ILE A 264 6.61 8.32 -3.91
CA ILE A 264 5.43 7.49 -3.64
C ILE A 264 4.19 8.38 -3.44
N ALA A 265 4.28 9.41 -2.59
CA ALA A 265 3.16 10.33 -2.34
C ALA A 265 2.71 11.07 -3.63
N LYS A 266 3.67 11.57 -4.42
CA LYS A 266 3.40 12.23 -5.71
C LYS A 266 2.69 11.28 -6.69
N THR A 267 3.02 9.99 -6.66
CA THR A 267 2.34 8.98 -7.49
C THR A 267 0.86 8.88 -7.11
N PHE A 268 0.53 8.83 -5.83
CA PHE A 268 -0.87 8.91 -5.38
C PHE A 268 -1.53 10.22 -5.80
N MET A 269 -0.86 11.36 -5.62
CA MET A 269 -1.43 12.68 -5.91
C MET A 269 -1.81 12.88 -7.38
N ILE A 270 -1.13 12.23 -8.34
CA ILE A 270 -1.54 12.30 -9.75
C ILE A 270 -2.52 11.18 -10.16
N THR A 271 -2.70 10.15 -9.32
CA THR A 271 -3.51 8.98 -9.68
C THR A 271 -4.97 9.36 -9.84
N SER A 272 -5.53 10.09 -8.87
CA SER A 272 -6.88 10.64 -8.94
C SER A 272 -7.05 11.80 -7.96
N LYS A 273 -8.05 12.65 -8.18
CA LYS A 273 -8.43 13.72 -7.24
C LYS A 273 -8.72 13.22 -5.82
N ASP A 274 -9.37 12.05 -5.69
CA ASP A 274 -9.64 11.45 -4.37
C ASP A 274 -8.31 11.12 -3.66
N HIS A 275 -7.36 10.48 -4.38
CA HIS A 275 -6.03 10.19 -3.83
C HIS A 275 -5.24 11.46 -3.49
N GLU A 276 -5.30 12.49 -4.33
CA GLU A 276 -4.65 13.78 -4.07
C GLU A 276 -5.17 14.44 -2.80
N TRP A 277 -6.50 14.57 -2.69
CA TRP A 277 -7.14 15.18 -1.55
C TRP A 277 -6.81 14.42 -0.26
N ASP A 278 -6.85 13.09 -0.31
CA ASP A 278 -6.54 12.27 0.84
C ASP A 278 -5.09 12.44 1.28
N MET A 279 -4.14 12.37 0.34
CA MET A 279 -2.73 12.50 0.67
C MET A 279 -2.42 13.87 1.24
N LYS A 280 -2.96 14.95 0.66
CA LYS A 280 -2.79 16.30 1.19
C LYS A 280 -3.40 16.45 2.59
N THR A 281 -4.55 15.82 2.84
CA THR A 281 -5.20 15.84 4.16
C THR A 281 -4.35 15.13 5.22
N ILE A 282 -3.81 13.95 4.89
CA ILE A 282 -2.94 13.18 5.78
C ILE A 282 -1.67 13.96 6.10
N LEU A 283 -0.99 14.44 5.05
CA LEU A 283 0.27 15.17 5.20
C LEU A 283 0.10 16.44 6.06
N LYS A 284 -1.03 17.15 5.93
CA LYS A 284 -1.37 18.27 6.83
C LYS A 284 -1.61 17.80 8.27
N GLY A 285 -2.33 16.69 8.44
CA GLY A 285 -2.65 16.13 9.74
C GLY A 285 -1.41 15.78 10.57
N ILE A 286 -0.39 15.18 9.94
CA ILE A 286 0.85 14.78 10.63
C ILE A 286 1.81 15.96 10.89
N THR A 287 1.61 17.10 10.23
CA THR A 287 2.44 18.31 10.44
C THR A 287 1.83 19.31 11.41
N SER A 288 0.53 19.22 11.66
CA SER A 288 -0.18 20.01 12.68
C SER A 288 0.46 19.79 14.04
#